data_AF-A0A1H6Q918-F1
#
_entry.id   AF-A0A1H6Q918-F1
#
_cell.length_a   1.000
_cell.length_b   1.000
_cell.length_c   1.000
_cell.angle_alpha   90.00
_cell.angle_beta   90.00
_cell.angle_gamma   90.00
#
_symmetry.space_group_name_H-M   'P 1'
#
loop_
_entity.id
_entity.type
_entity.pdbx_description
1 polymer ?
#
loop_
_entity_poly.entity_id
_entity_poly.type
_entity_poly.pdbx_seq_one_letter_code
_entity_poly.pdbx_strand_id
1 'polypeptide(L)' 'MKLNREWHKSHKMPKNPTLEQRIDWHIEHSKNCNCRKIPTNLIEKIQNNSSLPLLLPRFDK' A
#
# COMPACT_ATOMS: atom_id res chain seq x y z
N MET A 1 12.59 -8.04 -8.46
CA MET A 1 11.30 -7.31 -8.40
C MET A 1 11.27 -6.25 -9.51
N LYS A 2 10.20 -6.18 -10.32
CA LYS A 2 10.09 -5.27 -11.47
C LYS A 2 9.45 -3.95 -11.05
N LEU A 3 10.17 -2.85 -11.22
CA LEU A 3 9.68 -1.50 -10.98
C LEU A 3 8.84 -1.02 -12.17
N ASN A 4 7.60 -0.64 -11.92
CA ASN A 4 6.76 0.06 -12.89
C ASN A 4 7.01 1.58 -12.78
N ARG A 5 7.99 2.08 -13.55
CA ARG A 5 8.40 3.50 -13.50
C ARG A 5 7.28 4.47 -13.87
N GLU A 6 6.41 4.09 -14.80
CA GLU A 6 5.30 4.92 -15.26
C GLU A 6 4.27 5.10 -14.15
N TRP A 7 3.91 4.00 -13.48
CA TRP A 7 2.99 4.06 -12.35
C TRP A 7 3.50 4.97 -11.23
N HIS A 8 4.78 4.87 -10.86
CA HIS A 8 5.38 5.75 -9.83
C HIS A 8 5.45 7.22 -10.23
N LYS A 9 5.52 7.54 -11.53
CA LYS A 9 5.50 8.95 -11.99
C LYS A 9 4.11 9.56 -11.81
N SER A 10 3.06 8.80 -12.11
CA SER A 10 1.67 9.26 -12.01
C SER A 10 1.11 9.15 -10.59
N HIS A 11 1.51 8.14 -9.83
CA HIS A 11 1.02 7.86 -8.47
C HIS A 11 2.15 8.05 -7.47
N LYS A 12 2.55 9.30 -7.27
CA LYS A 12 3.55 9.63 -6.24
C LYS A 12 2.89 9.62 -4.87
N MET A 13 3.54 8.96 -3.90
CA MET A 13 3.12 9.04 -2.51
C MET A 13 3.17 10.51 -2.06
N PRO A 14 2.12 11.05 -1.43
CA PRO A 14 2.15 12.38 -0.82
C PRO A 14 3.28 12.50 0.21
N LYS A 15 3.77 13.73 0.46
CA LYS A 15 4.86 13.97 1.43
C LYS A 15 4.46 13.60 2.87
N ASN A 16 3.23 13.91 3.26
CA ASN A 16 2.65 13.61 4.56
C ASN A 16 1.29 12.90 4.36
N PRO A 17 1.29 11.63 3.92
CA PRO A 17 0.05 10.94 3.66
C PRO A 17 -0.65 10.62 4.98
N THR A 18 -1.96 10.73 5.02
CA THR A 18 -2.75 10.11 6.09
C THR A 18 -2.56 8.60 6.07
N LEU A 19 -2.96 7.93 7.15
CA LEU A 19 -2.89 6.47 7.22
C LEU A 19 -3.65 5.83 6.04
N GLU A 20 -4.87 6.30 5.78
CA GLU A 20 -5.73 5.83 4.70
C GLU A 20 -5.09 6.05 3.33
N GLN A 21 -4.58 7.26 3.05
CA GLN A 21 -3.89 7.56 1.78
C GLN A 21 -2.68 6.66 1.56
N ARG A 22 -1.93 6.37 2.63
CA ARG A 22 -0.77 5.49 2.57
C ARG A 22 -1.20 4.04 2.29
N ILE A 23 -2.31 3.58 2.87
CA ILE A 23 -2.85 2.24 2.64
C ILE A 23 -3.32 2.10 1.20
N ASP A 24 -4.17 3.02 0.75
CA ASP A 24 -4.75 3.01 -0.59
C ASP A 24 -3.68 3.00 -1.68
N TRP A 25 -2.68 3.88 -1.53
CA TRP A 25 -1.52 3.92 -2.40
C TRP A 25 -0.78 2.58 -2.44
N HIS A 26 -0.61 1.92 -1.30
CA HIS A 26 0.09 0.63 -1.22
C HIS A 26 -0.71 -0.51 -1.86
N ILE A 27 -2.04 -0.49 -1.73
CA ILE A 27 -2.94 -1.46 -2.39
C ILE A 27 -2.82 -1.30 -3.91
N GLU A 28 -2.97 -0.09 -4.43
CA GLU A 28 -2.81 0.19 -5.86
C GLU A 28 -1.41 -0.13 -6.36
N HIS A 29 -0.39 0.24 -5.60
CA HIS A 29 1.01 -0.09 -5.88
C HIS A 29 1.17 -1.59 -6.04
N SER A 30 0.67 -2.41 -5.11
CA SER A 30 0.83 -3.88 -5.20
C SER A 30 0.20 -4.50 -6.45
N LYS A 31 -0.87 -3.90 -6.99
CA LYS A 31 -1.53 -4.34 -8.23
C LYS A 31 -0.73 -3.99 -9.48
N ASN A 32 -0.03 -2.85 -9.47
CA ASN A 32 0.63 -2.27 -10.65
C ASN A 32 2.16 -2.42 -10.65
N CYS A 33 2.75 -2.61 -9.48
CA CYS A 33 4.18 -2.59 -9.23
C CYS A 33 4.54 -3.51 -8.05
N ASN A 34 5.33 -4.54 -8.33
CA ASN A 34 5.81 -5.43 -7.27
C ASN A 34 7.22 -5.04 -6.83
N CYS A 35 7.56 -3.74 -6.76
CA CYS A 35 8.92 -3.30 -6.38
C CYS A 35 9.14 -3.29 -4.87
N ARG A 36 8.07 -3.22 -4.09
CA ARG A 36 8.11 -3.12 -2.63
C ARG A 36 6.85 -3.73 -2.02
N LYS A 37 7.03 -4.62 -1.04
CA LYS A 37 5.94 -5.15 -0.23
C LYS A 37 5.37 -4.08 0.71
N ILE A 38 4.13 -4.26 1.14
CA ILE A 38 3.48 -3.38 2.12
C ILE A 38 4.16 -3.58 3.48
N PRO A 39 4.54 -2.49 4.18
CA PRO A 39 5.26 -2.61 5.44
C PRO A 39 4.39 -3.20 6.56
N THR A 40 4.96 -4.09 7.38
CA THR A 40 4.25 -4.81 8.46
C THR A 40 3.57 -3.88 9.46
N ASN A 41 4.27 -2.82 9.88
CA ASN A 41 3.72 -1.81 10.80
C ASN A 41 2.47 -1.08 10.24
N LEU A 42 2.30 -1.06 8.90
CA LEU A 42 1.10 -0.51 8.27
C LEU A 42 -0.04 -1.51 8.32
N ILE A 43 0.25 -2.80 8.12
CA ILE A 43 -0.72 -3.91 8.21
C ILE A 43 -1.29 -3.98 9.62
N GLU A 44 -0.44 -3.90 10.66
CA GLU A 44 -0.88 -3.89 12.06
C GLU A 44 -1.81 -2.71 12.38
N LYS A 45 -1.56 -1.54 11.79
CA LYS A 45 -2.43 -0.36 11.94
C LYS A 45 -3.78 -0.50 11.24
N ILE A 46 -3.85 -1.31 10.18
CA ILE A 46 -5.12 -1.62 9.51
C ILE A 46 -5.91 -2.62 10.33
N GLN A 47 -5.26 -3.68 10.83
CA GLN A 47 -5.91 -4.71 11.64
C GLN A 47 -6.51 -4.17 12.94
N ASN A 48 -5.91 -3.14 13.53
CA ASN A 48 -6.43 -2.49 14.73
C ASN A 48 -7.53 -1.45 14.45
N ASN A 49 -7.72 -1.02 13.20
CA ASN A 49 -8.82 -0.14 12.80
C ASN A 49 -9.93 -0.97 12.14
N SER A 50 -10.91 -1.38 12.94
CA SER A 50 -12.06 -2.22 12.56
C SER A 50 -13.00 -1.64 11.50
N SER A 51 -12.71 -0.46 10.93
CA SER A 51 -13.53 0.24 9.94
C SER A 51 -12.98 0.20 8.49
N LEU A 52 -11.79 -0.37 8.25
CA LEU A 52 -11.21 -0.44 6.91
C LEU A 52 -11.55 -1.76 6.20
N PRO A 53 -11.89 -1.75 4.90
CA PRO A 53 -12.28 -2.95 4.20
C PRO A 53 -11.13 -3.96 4.16
N LEU A 54 -11.46 -5.23 4.42
CA LEU A 54 -10.60 -6.44 4.38
C LEU A 54 -9.98 -6.73 2.99
N LEU A 55 -9.93 -5.76 2.08
CA LEU A 55 -9.40 -5.84 0.71
C LEU A 55 -7.87 -5.79 0.64
N LEU A 56 -7.18 -6.13 1.72
CA LEU A 56 -5.73 -6.27 1.68
C LEU A 56 -5.37 -7.59 0.98
N PRO A 57 -4.51 -7.57 -0.06
CA PRO A 57 -3.99 -8.81 -0.62
C PRO A 57 -3.30 -9.59 0.49
N ARG A 58 -3.59 -10.89 0.61
CA ARG A 58 -3.02 -11.76 1.64
C ARG A 58 -1.51 -11.54 1.73
N PHE A 59 -1.06 -10.97 2.84
CA PHE A 59 0.35 -10.82 3.12
C PHE A 59 0.84 -12.14 3.70
N ASP A 60 1.37 -12.99 2.83
CA ASP A 60 2.10 -14.16 3.30
C ASP A 60 3.30 -13.69 4.13
N LYS A 61 3.37 -14.26 5.34
CA LYS A 61 4.32 -13.98 6.43
C LYS A 61 5.77 -13.96 5.98
#